data_AF-A0A096B0G1-F1
#
_entry.id   AF-A0A096B0G1-F1
#
_cell.length_a   1.000
_cell.length_b   1.000
_cell.length_c   1.000
_cell.angle_alpha   90.00
_cell.angle_beta   90.00
_cell.angle_gamma   90.00
#
_symmetry.space_group_name_H-M   'P 1'
#
loop_
_entity.id
_entity.type
_entity.pdbx_description
1 polymer ?
#
loop_
_entity_poly.entity_id
_entity_poly.type
_entity_poly.pdbx_seq_one_letter_code
_entity_poly.pdbx_strand_id
1 'polypeptide(L)'
;MNQTHYTIHGINGPVVKVTGGRGLAMMDMVSVGEEGLIGEVVSVDRSATTVQVYEDTAGLKPGQPVVSQGAPMAITLGPGMLTNIFDGIARPLKVIEAESGPFIGRGLNIPSLDQEKTWDVTLHVKAGDVLAPGALYASCPETPLIVHRCLVPTGVSGRVTKVAPAGAYRVSDTLVELTDDHGQIHPLALAQRWPIRTPAPSPSGCPSTGLWSPGSGSSTPFSPSERGAPPPSPAPSARARP
;
A
#
# COMPACT_ATOMS: atom_id res chain seq x y z
N MET A 1 -13.99 -33.94 -1.03
CA MET A 1 -12.89 -33.19 -1.69
C MET A 1 -13.42 -31.80 -2.01
N ASN A 2 -13.16 -30.82 -1.13
CA ASN A 2 -13.69 -29.46 -1.25
C ASN A 2 -13.10 -28.79 -2.50
N GLN A 3 -13.90 -28.58 -3.54
CA GLN A 3 -13.49 -27.72 -4.65
C GLN A 3 -13.57 -26.26 -4.19
N THR A 4 -12.45 -25.76 -3.68
CA THR A 4 -12.22 -24.37 -3.25
C THR A 4 -11.87 -23.46 -4.43
N HIS A 5 -12.36 -23.78 -5.63
CA HIS A 5 -12.02 -23.04 -6.84
C HIS A 5 -13.20 -22.16 -7.23
N TYR A 6 -12.92 -20.87 -7.30
CA TYR A 6 -13.83 -19.89 -7.86
C TYR A 6 -13.59 -19.79 -9.37
N THR A 7 -14.67 -19.64 -10.13
CA THR A 7 -14.60 -19.48 -11.58
C THR A 7 -15.47 -18.32 -12.06
N ILE A 8 -15.04 -17.70 -13.15
CA ILE A 8 -15.80 -16.62 -13.79
C ILE A 8 -17.11 -17.18 -14.34
N HIS A 9 -18.24 -16.63 -13.90
CA HIS A 9 -19.56 -16.95 -14.41
C HIS A 9 -20.04 -15.96 -15.47
N GLY A 10 -19.73 -14.67 -15.30
CA GLY A 10 -20.12 -13.64 -16.26
C GLY A 10 -19.28 -12.38 -16.12
N ILE A 11 -19.17 -11.63 -17.21
CA ILE A 11 -18.33 -10.43 -17.31
C ILE A 11 -19.23 -9.30 -17.83
N ASN A 12 -19.27 -8.18 -17.11
CA ASN A 12 -20.02 -6.98 -17.49
C ASN A 12 -19.13 -5.74 -17.30
N GLY A 13 -18.41 -5.38 -18.36
CA GLY A 13 -17.36 -4.37 -18.27
C GLY A 13 -16.35 -4.76 -17.17
N PRO A 14 -16.00 -3.84 -16.25
CA PRO A 14 -15.02 -4.12 -15.21
C PRO A 14 -15.58 -4.96 -14.04
N VAL A 15 -16.87 -5.30 -14.07
CA VAL A 15 -17.53 -6.11 -13.03
C VAL A 15 -17.62 -7.56 -13.47
N VAL A 16 -17.01 -8.46 -12.70
CA VAL A 16 -16.97 -9.89 -12.96
C VAL A 16 -17.78 -10.63 -11.90
N LYS A 17 -18.73 -11.45 -12.33
CA LYS A 17 -19.47 -12.38 -11.47
C LYS A 17 -18.72 -13.68 -11.38
N VAL A 18 -18.50 -14.13 -10.16
CA VAL A 18 -17.72 -15.30 -9.81
C VAL A 18 -18.59 -16.27 -9.03
N THR A 19 -18.50 -17.56 -9.33
CA THR A 19 -19.28 -18.62 -8.66
C THR A 19 -18.37 -19.79 -8.29
N GLY A 20 -18.91 -20.72 -7.49
CA GLY A 20 -18.12 -21.80 -6.91
C GLY A 20 -17.47 -21.38 -5.60
N GLY A 21 -16.61 -22.25 -5.06
CA GLY A 21 -15.86 -22.01 -3.82
C GLY A 21 -16.69 -21.68 -2.57
N ARG A 22 -15.99 -21.51 -1.45
CA ARG A 22 -16.49 -20.90 -0.21
C ARG A 22 -15.34 -20.13 0.44
N GLY A 23 -15.61 -18.98 1.05
CA GLY A 23 -14.63 -18.22 1.82
C GLY A 23 -14.04 -16.95 1.18
N LEU A 24 -14.61 -16.42 0.09
CA LEU A 24 -14.28 -15.06 -0.34
C LEU A 24 -14.94 -14.08 0.64
N ALA A 25 -14.13 -13.20 1.21
CA ALA A 25 -14.58 -12.15 2.09
C ALA A 25 -14.77 -10.83 1.32
N MET A 26 -15.60 -9.96 1.86
CA MET A 26 -15.72 -8.59 1.37
C MET A 26 -14.38 -7.86 1.44
N MET A 27 -14.05 -7.05 0.43
CA MET A 27 -12.78 -6.31 0.25
C MET A 27 -11.55 -7.18 0.01
N ASP A 28 -11.70 -8.50 -0.10
CA ASP A 28 -10.58 -9.40 -0.35
C ASP A 28 -10.03 -9.20 -1.77
N MET A 29 -8.71 -9.17 -1.90
CA MET A 29 -8.05 -9.08 -3.21
C MET A 29 -8.09 -10.44 -3.90
N VAL A 30 -8.30 -10.43 -5.20
CA VAL A 30 -8.36 -11.64 -6.03
C VAL A 30 -7.56 -11.46 -7.31
N SER A 31 -6.98 -12.56 -7.78
CA SER A 31 -6.39 -12.69 -9.11
C SER A 31 -7.40 -13.37 -10.03
N VAL A 32 -7.80 -12.69 -11.10
CA VAL A 32 -8.91 -13.06 -11.98
C VAL A 32 -8.37 -13.49 -13.34
N GLY A 33 -8.79 -14.67 -13.79
CA GLY A 33 -8.40 -15.21 -15.08
C GLY A 33 -7.03 -15.88 -15.06
N GLU A 34 -6.63 -16.39 -16.22
CA GLU A 34 -5.29 -16.98 -16.44
C GLU A 34 -4.18 -15.93 -16.43
N GLU A 35 -4.51 -14.70 -16.85
CA GLU A 35 -3.61 -13.53 -16.80
C GLU A 35 -3.44 -12.99 -15.37
N GLY A 36 -4.22 -13.46 -14.39
CA GLY A 36 -4.08 -13.07 -12.98
C GLY A 36 -4.42 -11.61 -12.70
N LEU A 37 -5.39 -11.04 -13.42
CA LEU A 37 -5.79 -9.64 -13.31
C LEU A 37 -6.20 -9.28 -11.90
N ILE A 38 -5.77 -8.12 -11.43
CA ILE A 38 -6.04 -7.69 -10.05
C ILE A 38 -7.49 -7.22 -9.91
N GLY A 39 -8.21 -7.79 -8.96
CA GLY A 39 -9.56 -7.38 -8.60
C GLY A 39 -9.83 -7.38 -7.09
N GLU A 40 -10.93 -6.75 -6.70
CA GLU A 40 -11.41 -6.64 -5.32
C GLU A 40 -12.84 -7.22 -5.23
N VAL A 41 -13.11 -8.01 -4.19
CA VAL A 41 -14.48 -8.46 -3.88
C VAL A 41 -15.30 -7.29 -3.34
N VAL A 42 -16.37 -6.93 -4.07
CA VAL A 42 -17.26 -5.80 -3.73
C VAL A 42 -18.65 -6.21 -3.26
N SER A 43 -19.04 -7.47 -3.47
CA SER A 43 -20.28 -8.05 -2.90
C SER A 43 -20.15 -9.56 -2.78
N VAL A 44 -20.69 -10.13 -1.71
CA VAL A 44 -20.74 -11.59 -1.46
C VAL A 44 -22.19 -11.99 -1.23
N ASP A 45 -22.76 -12.74 -2.17
CA ASP A 45 -24.09 -13.34 -2.04
C ASP A 45 -24.00 -14.86 -1.86
N ARG A 46 -25.11 -15.51 -1.47
CA ARG A 46 -25.15 -16.97 -1.25
C ARG A 46 -24.82 -17.80 -2.51
N SER A 47 -25.13 -17.26 -3.69
CA SER A 47 -24.99 -17.97 -4.97
C SER A 47 -23.82 -17.48 -5.83
N ALA A 48 -23.39 -16.22 -5.66
CA ALA A 48 -22.37 -15.60 -6.48
C ALA A 48 -21.65 -14.48 -5.72
N THR A 49 -20.40 -14.24 -6.08
CA THR A 49 -19.58 -13.13 -5.59
C THR A 49 -19.34 -12.16 -6.74
N THR A 50 -19.41 -10.87 -6.45
CA THR A 50 -19.12 -9.82 -7.43
C THR A 50 -17.73 -9.27 -7.17
N VAL A 51 -16.89 -9.28 -8.21
CA VAL A 51 -15.51 -8.80 -8.20
C VAL A 51 -15.41 -7.60 -9.13
N GLN A 52 -14.80 -6.52 -8.65
CA GLN A 52 -14.41 -5.37 -9.44
C GLN A 52 -12.97 -5.58 -9.90
N VAL A 53 -12.73 -5.65 -11.21
CA VAL A 53 -11.37 -5.76 -11.78
C VAL A 53 -10.83 -4.34 -12.03
N TYR A 54 -9.57 -4.10 -11.64
CA TYR A 54 -8.90 -2.80 -11.80
C TYR A 54 -8.14 -2.66 -13.12
N GLU A 55 -8.01 -3.75 -13.85
CA GLU A 55 -7.39 -3.82 -15.18
C GLU A 55 -8.46 -4.05 -16.27
N ASP A 56 -8.07 -3.95 -17.54
CA ASP A 56 -8.96 -4.24 -18.66
C ASP A 56 -9.36 -5.73 -18.68
N THR A 57 -10.67 -5.98 -18.61
CA THR A 57 -11.27 -7.31 -18.62
C THR A 57 -11.34 -7.96 -20.00
N ALA A 58 -10.92 -7.27 -21.07
CA ALA A 58 -10.93 -7.81 -22.42
C ALA A 58 -10.15 -9.13 -22.51
N GLY A 59 -10.75 -10.17 -23.08
CA GLY A 59 -10.10 -11.48 -23.21
C GLY A 59 -10.35 -12.44 -22.04
N LEU A 60 -10.89 -11.98 -20.91
CA LEU A 60 -11.43 -12.87 -19.89
C LEU A 60 -12.60 -13.70 -20.45
N LYS A 61 -12.72 -14.95 -19.99
CA LYS A 61 -13.76 -15.88 -20.44
C LYS A 61 -14.44 -16.55 -19.25
N PRO A 62 -15.76 -16.84 -19.33
CA PRO A 62 -16.42 -17.71 -18.37
C PRO A 62 -15.68 -19.06 -18.23
N GLY A 63 -15.59 -19.56 -17.00
CA GLY A 63 -14.88 -20.78 -16.64
C GLY A 63 -13.44 -20.59 -16.18
N GLN A 64 -12.82 -19.43 -16.45
CA GLN A 64 -11.45 -19.15 -15.98
C GLN A 64 -11.38 -19.03 -14.44
N PRO A 65 -10.21 -19.33 -13.84
CA PRO A 65 -10.05 -19.37 -12.39
C PRO A 65 -10.07 -17.97 -11.77
N VAL A 66 -10.50 -17.91 -10.51
CA VAL A 66 -10.35 -16.77 -9.62
C VAL A 66 -9.72 -17.25 -8.33
N VAL A 67 -8.63 -16.60 -7.91
CA VAL A 67 -7.84 -16.99 -6.74
C VAL A 67 -7.85 -15.86 -5.71
N SER A 68 -8.22 -16.17 -4.47
CA SER A 68 -8.15 -15.22 -3.34
C SER A 68 -6.70 -15.00 -2.91
N GLN A 69 -6.36 -13.75 -2.61
CA GLN A 69 -5.10 -13.36 -1.97
C GLN A 69 -5.22 -13.32 -0.44
N GLY A 70 -6.43 -13.46 0.11
CA GLY A 70 -6.72 -13.59 1.54
C GLY A 70 -6.49 -12.33 2.37
N ALA A 71 -6.30 -11.18 1.72
CA ALA A 71 -6.05 -9.91 2.36
C ALA A 71 -6.67 -8.77 1.55
N PRO A 72 -7.12 -7.69 2.22
CA PRO A 72 -7.58 -6.50 1.52
C PRO A 72 -6.45 -5.78 0.80
N MET A 73 -6.81 -4.86 -0.09
CA MET A 73 -5.84 -4.03 -0.81
C MET A 73 -4.95 -3.28 0.19
N ALA A 74 -3.64 -3.51 0.06
CA ALA A 74 -2.63 -2.90 0.89
C ALA A 74 -1.48 -2.41 0.02
N ILE A 75 -0.94 -1.25 0.38
CA ILE A 75 0.26 -0.69 -0.23
C ILE A 75 1.46 -0.99 0.65
N THR A 76 2.61 -1.24 0.04
CA THR A 76 3.88 -1.36 0.76
C THR A 76 4.47 0.02 0.95
N LEU A 77 4.51 0.50 2.20
CA LEU A 77 5.10 1.77 2.59
C LEU A 77 6.55 1.56 3.05
N GLY A 78 7.49 2.33 2.52
CA GLY A 78 8.90 2.24 2.89
C GLY A 78 9.78 3.18 2.06
N PRO A 79 11.10 3.14 2.27
CA PRO A 79 12.02 3.97 1.51
C PRO A 79 12.04 3.56 0.03
N GLY A 80 12.05 4.55 -0.87
CA GLY A 80 11.99 4.37 -2.32
C GLY A 80 10.67 4.80 -2.94
N MET A 81 9.67 5.17 -2.14
CA MET A 81 8.41 5.72 -2.66
C MET A 81 8.59 7.13 -3.23
N LEU A 82 9.42 7.98 -2.59
CA LEU A 82 9.49 9.41 -2.94
C LEU A 82 10.09 9.69 -4.32
N THR A 83 10.87 8.76 -4.85
CA THR A 83 11.54 8.90 -6.16
C THR A 83 10.76 8.26 -7.31
N ASN A 84 9.65 7.59 -7.01
CA ASN A 84 8.89 6.80 -7.97
C ASN A 84 7.57 7.48 -8.36
N ILE A 85 7.11 7.16 -9.57
CA ILE A 85 5.79 7.52 -10.08
C ILE A 85 4.99 6.22 -10.19
N PHE A 86 3.76 6.24 -9.68
CA PHE A 86 2.93 5.04 -9.55
C PHE A 86 1.66 5.14 -10.39
N ASP A 87 1.12 3.99 -10.79
CA ASP A 87 -0.23 3.88 -11.33
C ASP A 87 -1.32 3.89 -10.22
N GLY A 88 -2.58 3.69 -10.59
CA GLY A 88 -3.72 3.70 -9.67
C GLY A 88 -3.73 2.57 -8.63
N ILE A 89 -2.87 1.55 -8.78
CA ILE A 89 -2.73 0.42 -7.84
C ILE A 89 -1.32 0.33 -7.25
N ALA A 90 -0.57 1.44 -7.28
CA ALA A 90 0.75 1.57 -6.68
C ALA A 90 1.87 0.72 -7.31
N ARG A 91 1.82 0.47 -8.63
CA ARG A 91 2.92 -0.12 -9.39
C ARG A 91 3.82 0.96 -10.00
N PRO A 92 5.16 0.84 -9.91
CA PRO A 92 6.07 1.87 -10.41
C PRO A 92 6.11 1.91 -11.94
N LEU A 93 5.74 3.05 -12.54
CA LEU A 93 5.59 3.19 -14.00
C LEU A 93 6.89 2.97 -14.76
N LYS A 94 8.04 3.35 -14.19
CA LYS A 94 9.36 3.12 -14.82
C LYS A 94 9.68 1.64 -14.96
N VAL A 95 9.25 0.82 -14.00
CA VAL A 95 9.46 -0.63 -14.02
C VAL A 95 8.49 -1.28 -15.00
N ILE A 96 7.22 -0.82 -15.00
CA ILE A 96 6.25 -1.23 -16.02
C ILE A 96 6.78 -0.94 -17.42
N GLU A 97 7.29 0.27 -17.67
CA GLU A 97 7.83 0.65 -18.98
C GLU A 97 9.01 -0.22 -19.40
N ALA A 98 9.90 -0.57 -18.46
CA ALA A 98 11.02 -1.45 -18.74
C ALA A 98 10.59 -2.89 -19.10
N GLU A 99 9.45 -3.36 -18.58
CA GLU A 99 8.94 -4.72 -18.79
C GLU A 99 7.99 -4.85 -19.98
N SER A 100 7.04 -3.90 -20.14
CA SER A 100 6.00 -3.92 -21.17
C SER A 100 6.14 -2.87 -22.25
N GLY A 101 7.16 -2.01 -22.19
CA GLY A 101 7.40 -0.95 -23.15
C GLY A 101 6.45 0.24 -22.98
N PRO A 102 6.09 0.96 -24.06
CA PRO A 102 5.34 2.22 -23.98
C PRO A 102 3.87 2.05 -23.56
N PHE A 103 3.37 0.83 -23.42
CA PHE A 103 2.00 0.52 -23.00
C PHE A 103 2.00 -0.26 -21.69
N ILE A 104 0.98 -0.04 -20.86
CA ILE A 104 0.80 -0.78 -19.60
C ILE A 104 0.28 -2.17 -19.95
N GLY A 105 1.11 -3.20 -19.77
CA GLY A 105 0.70 -4.60 -19.90
C GLY A 105 -0.29 -5.00 -18.81
N ARG A 106 -1.14 -5.99 -19.11
CA ARG A 106 -2.14 -6.54 -18.18
C ARG A 106 -1.55 -7.70 -17.40
N GLY A 107 -2.02 -7.91 -16.17
CA GLY A 107 -1.61 -9.06 -15.35
C GLY A 107 -0.18 -8.94 -14.81
N LEU A 108 0.43 -7.76 -14.92
CA LEU A 108 1.77 -7.50 -14.39
C LEU A 108 1.70 -7.32 -12.87
N ASN A 109 2.30 -8.24 -12.14
CA ASN A 109 2.43 -8.19 -10.68
C ASN A 109 3.81 -7.65 -10.29
N ILE A 110 3.93 -6.32 -10.30
CA ILE A 110 5.19 -5.62 -9.98
C ILE A 110 5.12 -5.07 -8.56
N PRO A 111 6.13 -5.32 -7.70
CA PRO A 111 6.14 -4.79 -6.34
C PRO A 111 6.25 -3.26 -6.33
N SER A 112 5.59 -2.61 -5.38
CA SER A 112 5.62 -1.14 -5.23
C SER A 112 7.02 -0.60 -4.90
N LEU A 113 7.84 -1.40 -4.24
CA LEU A 113 9.21 -1.04 -3.87
C LEU A 113 10.20 -2.01 -4.50
N ASP A 114 11.36 -1.48 -4.89
CA ASP A 114 12.51 -2.28 -5.31
C ASP A 114 12.98 -3.15 -4.15
N GLN A 115 12.89 -4.47 -4.32
CA GLN A 115 13.25 -5.46 -3.32
C GLN A 115 14.75 -5.72 -3.24
N GLU A 116 15.50 -5.35 -4.27
CA GLU A 116 16.93 -5.62 -4.37
C GLU A 116 17.77 -4.41 -3.91
N LYS A 117 17.21 -3.20 -4.02
CA LYS A 117 17.87 -1.97 -3.56
C LYS A 117 18.13 -2.00 -2.05
N THR A 118 19.37 -1.73 -1.69
CA THR A 118 19.80 -1.62 -0.29
C THR A 118 19.85 -0.16 0.17
N TRP A 119 19.54 0.04 1.44
CA TRP A 119 19.54 1.33 2.13
C TRP A 119 20.50 1.29 3.31
N ASP A 120 21.20 2.39 3.57
CA ASP A 120 22.06 2.53 4.75
C ASP A 120 21.21 2.83 5.99
N VAL A 121 21.11 1.85 6.88
CA VAL A 121 20.17 1.87 8.01
C VAL A 121 20.90 2.18 9.31
N THR A 122 20.38 3.18 10.01
CA THR A 122 20.71 3.48 11.41
C THR A 122 19.61 2.93 12.33
N LEU A 123 19.99 2.16 13.33
CA LEU A 123 19.08 1.61 14.35
C LEU A 123 19.07 2.55 15.57
N HIS A 124 17.89 2.79 16.13
CA HIS A 124 17.68 3.70 17.28
C HIS A 124 17.30 2.97 18.58
N VAL A 125 17.33 1.64 18.56
CA VAL A 125 16.88 0.77 19.65
C VAL A 125 17.91 -0.31 19.95
N LYS A 126 17.86 -0.88 21.15
CA LYS A 126 18.72 -1.98 21.61
C LYS A 126 17.87 -3.14 22.18
N ALA A 127 18.50 -4.31 22.26
CA ALA A 127 17.87 -5.46 22.90
C ALA A 127 17.46 -5.13 24.35
N GLY A 128 16.23 -5.49 24.70
CA GLY A 128 15.63 -5.21 26.01
C GLY A 128 14.75 -3.95 26.07
N ASP A 129 14.82 -3.06 25.08
CA ASP A 129 13.93 -1.89 25.02
C ASP A 129 12.46 -2.33 24.82
N VAL A 130 11.52 -1.55 25.34
CA VAL A 130 10.07 -1.79 25.13
C VAL A 130 9.57 -0.74 24.15
N LEU A 131 8.98 -1.18 23.05
CA LEU A 131 8.45 -0.31 22.00
C LEU A 131 6.92 -0.38 21.93
N ALA A 132 6.33 0.79 21.71
CA ALA A 132 4.90 0.96 21.46
C ALA A 132 4.66 1.36 19.99
N PRO A 133 3.43 1.22 19.47
CA PRO A 133 3.09 1.67 18.12
C PRO A 133 3.49 3.13 17.89
N GLY A 134 4.06 3.43 16.73
CA GLY A 134 4.55 4.76 16.38
C GLY A 134 5.93 5.11 16.95
N ALA A 135 6.55 4.25 17.76
CA ALA A 135 7.93 4.46 18.20
C ALA A 135 8.93 4.31 17.05
N LEU A 136 9.97 5.14 17.03
CA LEU A 136 11.04 5.05 16.03
C LEU A 136 12.00 3.90 16.39
N TYR A 137 12.24 2.98 15.45
CA TYR A 137 13.26 1.92 15.64
C TYR A 137 14.41 1.99 14.64
N ALA A 138 14.18 2.50 13.43
CA ALA A 138 15.20 2.63 12.40
C ALA A 138 15.00 3.89 11.56
N SER A 139 16.06 4.32 10.88
CA SER A 139 16.00 5.37 9.87
C SER A 139 17.02 5.13 8.77
N CYS A 140 16.72 5.59 7.56
CA CYS A 140 17.66 5.59 6.45
C CYS A 140 17.52 6.88 5.61
N PRO A 141 18.60 7.40 5.01
CA PRO A 141 18.51 8.51 4.07
C PRO A 141 17.84 8.04 2.77
N GLU A 142 16.65 8.54 2.46
CA GLU A 142 15.93 8.19 1.23
C GLU A 142 16.35 9.10 0.07
N THR A 143 16.52 10.39 0.36
CA THR A 143 17.11 11.39 -0.55
C THR A 143 18.16 12.21 0.21
N PRO A 144 19.00 13.02 -0.46
CA PRO A 144 19.97 13.87 0.22
C PRO A 144 19.36 14.84 1.25
N LEU A 145 18.05 15.11 1.16
CA LEU A 145 17.33 16.04 2.04
C LEU A 145 16.39 15.34 3.02
N ILE A 146 15.95 14.11 2.72
CA ILE A 146 14.87 13.45 3.44
C ILE A 146 15.38 12.16 4.06
N VAL A 147 15.28 12.08 5.38
CA VAL A 147 15.50 10.87 6.15
C VAL A 147 14.16 10.16 6.33
N HIS A 148 14.10 8.92 5.87
CA HIS A 148 12.98 8.03 6.10
C HIS A 148 13.04 7.48 7.52
N ARG A 149 11.92 7.57 8.25
CA ARG A 149 11.81 7.12 9.64
C ARG A 149 10.90 5.91 9.70
N CYS A 150 11.44 4.79 10.17
CA CYS A 150 10.70 3.55 10.33
C CYS A 150 10.09 3.50 11.73
N LEU A 151 8.76 3.45 11.78
CA LEU A 151 7.97 3.49 13.00
C LEU A 151 7.33 2.13 13.26
N VAL A 152 7.20 1.75 14.53
CA VAL A 152 6.53 0.50 14.90
C VAL A 152 5.08 0.51 14.39
N PRO A 153 4.63 -0.52 13.65
CA PRO A 153 3.28 -0.59 13.12
C PRO A 153 2.19 -0.50 14.19
N THR A 154 0.98 -0.11 13.78
CA THR A 154 -0.20 -0.16 14.65
C THR A 154 -0.50 -1.56 15.13
N GLY A 155 -0.88 -1.68 16.40
CA GLY A 155 -1.22 -2.97 17.01
C GLY A 155 -0.01 -3.85 17.35
N VAL A 156 1.21 -3.38 17.09
CA VAL A 156 2.45 -4.07 17.47
C VAL A 156 3.09 -3.34 18.64
N SER A 157 3.26 -4.04 19.75
CA SER A 157 3.99 -3.59 20.92
C SER A 157 4.72 -4.75 21.54
N GLY A 158 5.86 -4.49 22.16
CA GLY A 158 6.58 -5.56 22.83
C GLY A 158 8.00 -5.17 23.21
N ARG A 159 8.75 -6.16 23.67
CA ARG A 159 10.16 -6.03 24.01
C ARG A 159 11.03 -6.43 22.83
N VAL A 160 12.05 -5.63 22.56
CA VAL A 160 13.06 -5.93 21.54
C VAL A 160 13.88 -7.14 21.98
N THR A 161 13.79 -8.22 21.22
CA THR A 161 14.58 -9.44 21.43
C THR A 161 15.84 -9.47 20.58
N LYS A 162 15.77 -8.93 19.37
CA LYS A 162 16.87 -8.94 18.41
C LYS A 162 16.93 -7.63 17.66
N VAL A 163 18.16 -7.16 17.42
CA VAL A 163 18.45 -5.97 16.63
C VAL A 163 19.58 -6.32 15.67
N ALA A 164 19.38 -6.05 14.39
CA ALA A 164 20.39 -6.19 13.35
C ALA A 164 21.45 -5.08 13.51
N PRO A 165 22.73 -5.33 13.16
CA PRO A 165 23.75 -4.28 13.19
C PRO A 165 23.41 -3.16 12.19
N ALA A 166 23.89 -1.95 12.41
CA ALA A 166 23.77 -0.88 11.42
C ALA A 166 24.50 -1.25 10.12
N GLY A 167 23.95 -0.85 8.97
CA GLY A 167 24.52 -1.18 7.66
C GLY A 167 23.50 -1.19 6.53
N ALA A 168 23.86 -1.83 5.43
CA ALA A 168 23.05 -1.87 4.21
C ALA A 168 22.01 -3.01 4.24
N TYR A 169 20.73 -2.65 4.10
CA TYR A 169 19.61 -3.61 4.12
C TYR A 169 18.59 -3.34 3.02
N ARG A 170 17.93 -4.39 2.55
CA ARG A 170 16.80 -4.32 1.63
C ARG A 170 15.54 -3.92 2.38
N VAL A 171 14.52 -3.52 1.62
CA VAL A 171 13.24 -3.07 2.18
C VAL A 171 12.51 -4.16 2.98
N SER A 172 12.74 -5.43 2.64
CA SER A 172 12.11 -6.61 3.26
C SER A 172 12.96 -7.30 4.34
N ASP A 173 14.21 -6.87 4.51
CA ASP A 173 15.10 -7.47 5.52
C ASP A 173 14.61 -7.15 6.93
N THR A 174 14.64 -8.15 7.81
CA THR A 174 14.25 -7.98 9.21
C THR A 174 15.36 -7.27 9.98
N LEU A 175 15.03 -6.12 10.56
CA LEU A 175 15.94 -5.27 11.31
C LEU A 175 15.79 -5.44 12.82
N VAL A 176 14.56 -5.57 13.30
CA VAL A 176 14.23 -5.65 14.72
C VAL A 176 13.18 -6.73 14.93
N GLU A 177 13.33 -7.55 15.95
CA GLU A 177 12.30 -8.50 16.39
C GLU A 177 11.71 -8.02 17.72
N LEU A 178 10.38 -7.88 17.76
CA LEU A 178 9.63 -7.59 18.97
C LEU A 178 8.93 -8.85 19.47
N THR A 179 9.03 -9.15 20.76
CA THR A 179 8.18 -10.16 21.40
C THR A 179 7.10 -9.45 22.21
N ASP A 180 5.84 -9.74 21.90
CA ASP A 180 4.70 -9.19 22.62
C ASP A 180 4.46 -9.91 23.96
N ASP A 181 3.48 -9.43 24.72
CA ASP A 181 3.12 -10.00 26.03
C ASP A 181 2.54 -11.43 25.92
N HIS A 182 2.13 -11.86 24.73
CA HIS A 182 1.64 -13.20 24.43
C HIS A 182 2.76 -14.15 23.95
N GLY A 183 3.99 -13.67 23.82
CA GLY A 183 5.14 -14.43 23.35
C GLY A 183 5.22 -14.57 21.83
N GLN A 184 4.41 -13.85 21.06
CA GLN A 184 4.50 -13.82 19.60
C GLN A 184 5.63 -12.88 19.16
N ILE A 185 6.42 -13.35 18.18
CA ILE A 185 7.52 -12.58 17.59
C ILE A 185 7.01 -11.83 16.35
N HIS A 186 7.20 -10.51 16.35
CA HIS A 186 6.85 -9.58 15.28
C HIS A 186 8.13 -9.04 14.64
N PRO A 187 8.47 -9.44 13.40
CA PRO A 187 9.61 -8.90 12.69
C PRO A 187 9.29 -7.50 12.12
N LEU A 188 10.21 -6.56 12.30
CA LEU A 188 10.14 -5.21 11.76
C LEU A 188 11.20 -5.06 10.66
N ALA A 189 10.77 -4.67 9.47
CA ALA A 189 11.60 -4.39 8.30
C ALA A 189 11.59 -2.89 7.96
N LEU A 190 12.31 -2.43 6.93
CA LEU A 190 12.20 -1.03 6.49
C LEU A 190 10.83 -0.72 5.88
N ALA A 191 10.22 -1.70 5.21
CA ALA A 191 8.91 -1.58 4.62
C ALA A 191 7.83 -2.29 5.44
N GLN A 192 6.63 -1.70 5.41
CA GLN A 192 5.43 -2.25 6.05
C GLN A 192 4.27 -2.28 5.07
N ARG A 193 3.41 -3.30 5.16
CA ARG A 193 2.15 -3.34 4.40
C ARG A 193 1.08 -2.56 5.14
N TRP A 194 0.41 -1.65 4.44
CA TRP A 194 -0.62 -0.79 5.01
C TRP A 194 -1.93 -0.91 4.22
N PRO A 195 -3.06 -1.31 4.85
CA PRO A 195 -4.35 -1.36 4.18
C PRO A 195 -4.81 0.03 3.74
N ILE A 196 -5.16 0.21 2.46
CA ILE A 196 -5.44 1.54 1.90
C ILE A 196 -6.69 2.20 2.50
N ARG A 197 -7.63 1.40 3.00
CA ARG A 197 -8.90 1.86 3.60
C ARG A 197 -8.77 2.16 5.09
N THR A 198 -7.61 1.89 5.70
CA THR A 198 -7.34 2.20 7.10
C THR A 198 -6.48 3.45 7.16
N PRO A 199 -6.95 4.59 7.68
CA PRO A 199 -6.11 5.77 7.81
C PRO A 199 -4.95 5.50 8.77
N ALA A 200 -3.80 6.14 8.52
CA ALA A 200 -2.69 6.12 9.46
C ALA A 200 -3.16 6.68 10.82
N PRO A 201 -2.77 6.04 11.95
CA PRO A 201 -3.11 6.54 13.27
C PRO A 201 -2.52 7.94 13.45
N SER A 202 -3.31 8.86 13.98
CA SER A 202 -2.82 10.16 14.43
C SER A 202 -3.13 10.32 15.91
N PRO A 203 -2.24 10.99 16.68
CA PRO A 203 -2.60 11.44 18.01
C PRO A 203 -3.81 12.38 17.89
N SER A 204 -4.90 12.05 18.59
CA SER A 204 -6.16 12.78 18.51
C SER A 204 -5.99 14.23 18.99
N GLY A 205 -6.50 15.18 18.19
CA GLY A 205 -6.75 16.55 18.66
C GLY A 205 -5.62 17.57 18.41
N CYS A 206 -4.77 17.42 17.40
CA CYS A 206 -3.88 18.51 16.99
C CYS A 206 -4.64 19.53 16.12
N PRO A 207 -4.99 20.73 16.62
CA PRO A 207 -5.50 21.80 15.76
C PRO A 207 -4.45 22.19 14.71
N SER A 208 -4.89 22.44 13.48
CA SER A 208 -4.09 22.93 12.36
C SER A 208 -3.61 24.37 12.61
N THR A 209 -2.60 24.54 13.46
CA THR A 209 -2.12 25.86 13.91
C THR A 209 -1.18 26.56 12.93
N GLY A 210 -0.92 25.97 11.77
CA GLY A 210 0.02 26.49 10.79
C GLY A 210 -0.64 26.99 9.51
N LEU A 211 -0.48 28.27 9.17
CA LEU A 211 -0.87 28.76 7.85
C LEU A 211 -0.03 28.08 6.76
N TRP A 212 -0.68 27.51 5.74
CA TRP A 212 0.00 27.07 4.53
C TRP A 212 0.13 28.26 3.60
N SER A 213 1.37 28.61 3.24
CA SER A 213 1.66 29.67 2.28
C SER A 213 1.80 29.06 0.89
N PRO A 214 0.82 29.22 -0.02
CA PRO A 214 0.87 28.68 -1.38
C PRO A 214 1.87 29.40 -2.30
N GLY A 215 2.53 30.47 -1.84
CA GLY A 215 3.56 31.20 -2.60
C GLY A 215 3.03 32.19 -3.63
N SER A 216 1.77 32.09 -4.05
CA SER A 216 1.08 33.09 -4.88
C SER A 216 0.42 34.18 -4.03
N GLY A 217 0.72 35.45 -4.35
CA GLY A 217 0.26 36.62 -3.58
C GLY A 217 -1.25 36.88 -3.58
N SER A 218 -2.01 36.22 -4.46
CA SER A 218 -3.46 36.37 -4.56
C SER A 218 -4.25 35.50 -3.58
N SER A 219 -3.72 34.35 -3.18
CA SER A 219 -4.41 33.37 -2.33
C SER A 219 -4.24 33.60 -0.83
N THR A 220 -3.17 34.27 -0.41
CA THR A 220 -2.84 34.44 1.01
C THR A 220 -3.81 35.31 1.82
N PRO A 221 -4.38 36.42 1.31
CA PRO A 221 -5.35 37.21 2.08
C PRO A 221 -6.82 36.81 1.83
N PHE A 222 -7.15 36.28 0.66
CA PHE A 222 -8.56 36.04 0.27
C PHE A 222 -9.07 34.63 0.58
N SER A 223 -8.18 33.65 0.69
CA SER A 223 -8.54 32.26 1.02
C SER A 223 -7.35 31.58 1.70
N PRO A 224 -7.04 31.96 2.96
CA PRO A 224 -5.98 31.32 3.70
C PRO A 224 -6.30 29.84 3.88
N SER A 225 -5.37 28.98 3.49
CA SER A 225 -5.46 27.54 3.71
C SER A 225 -4.60 27.16 4.90
N GLU A 226 -5.13 26.36 5.82
CA GLU A 226 -4.38 25.84 6.94
C GLU A 226 -3.64 24.56 6.53
N ARG A 227 -2.46 24.33 7.12
CA ARG A 227 -1.75 23.05 6.98
C ARG A 227 -2.61 21.93 7.54
N GLY A 228 -3.04 21.03 6.66
CA GLY A 228 -3.87 19.88 7.02
C GLY A 228 -5.37 20.05 6.71
N ALA A 229 -5.82 21.24 6.29
CA ALA A 229 -7.20 21.45 5.85
C ALA A 229 -7.33 21.21 4.33
N PRO A 230 -8.39 20.51 3.85
CA PRO A 230 -8.61 20.34 2.43
C PRO A 230 -9.02 21.68 1.79
N PRO A 231 -8.24 22.23 0.84
CA PRO A 231 -8.64 23.45 0.15
C PRO A 231 -9.78 23.11 -0.83
N PRO A 232 -10.90 23.86 -0.82
CA PRO A 232 -11.93 23.70 -1.84
C PRO A 232 -11.42 24.30 -3.16
N SER A 233 -11.01 23.44 -4.11
CA SER A 233 -10.67 23.87 -5.47
C SER A 233 -11.50 23.11 -6.50
N PRO A 234 -12.65 23.67 -6.95
CA PRO A 234 -13.32 23.15 -8.13
C PRO A 234 -12.50 23.54 -9.37
N ALA A 235 -11.81 22.57 -9.97
CA ALA A 235 -11.03 22.79 -11.19
C ALA A 235 -11.91 22.56 -12.44
N PRO A 236 -12.29 23.60 -13.21
CA PRO A 236 -12.72 23.41 -14.59
C PRO A 236 -11.52 22.95 -15.43
N SER A 237 -11.76 22.06 -16.39
CA SER A 237 -10.75 21.27 -17.13
C SER A 237 -9.66 22.05 -17.90
N ALA A 238 -9.66 23.38 -17.89
CA ALA A 238 -8.59 24.19 -18.47
C ALA A 238 -8.66 25.64 -17.95
N ARG A 239 -7.98 25.96 -16.85
CA ARG A 239 -7.76 27.37 -16.43
C ARG A 239 -6.34 27.71 -15.98
N ALA A 240 -5.39 26.79 -16.09
CA ALA A 240 -3.98 27.15 -16.06
C ALA A 240 -3.55 27.50 -17.49
N ARG A 241 -3.75 28.76 -17.91
CA ARG A 241 -2.98 29.32 -19.03
C ARG A 241 -1.67 29.88 -18.46
N PRO A 242 -0.56 29.79 -19.21
CA PRO A 242 0.77 30.18 -18.78
C PRO A 242 0.87 31.65 -18.35
#